data_AF-A0A9U8DTR2-F1
#
_entry.id   AF-A0A9U8DTR2-F1
#
_cell.length_a   1.000
_cell.length_b   1.000
_cell.length_c   1.000
_cell.angle_alpha   90.00
_cell.angle_beta   90.00
_cell.angle_gamma   90.00
#
_symmetry.space_group_name_H-M   'P 1'
#
loop_
_entity.id
_entity.type
_entity.pdbx_description
1 polymer ?
#
loop_
_entity_poly.entity_id
_entity_poly.type
_entity_poly.pdbx_seq_one_letter_code
_entity_poly.pdbx_strand_id
1 'polypeptide(L)'
;MKNTNVGKLERGCKHKVSVSQVMICKHVSFDQSFYQVSIDDQTLPPNVTITIDFNDTKLQITDNEDLVMLKVNEDRTLDVCINLLDRKMKVLKERDPDIKRPKDEHCKETLCLVENFLTWICFIISMVCLLLTLLTYCMFPVLRTKAGVNNMFLSFSLLLAQVSLIISAYTSVYRFWCAFIGVLVHFLWLWNFSWNFICSFHMFRVFTASVRMNNERNMTCDTWKWLTGSLVLPVIDVSAVLTYSFLMSKGREFGYGNVQCYLDSPLLIGITVAAPLFAITLINVIFYLVTVYKIYSVQRLRTASLSSTTPDFNTTIYIKLSTVTGMFWIVAVLAEFLDSEILGFIALLLNGLQGLAIFQTFVFNRRVLSLYSSLWKQPEV
;
A
#
# COMPACT_ATOMS: atom_id res chain seq x y z
N MET A 1 -1.14 4.84 67.39
CA MET A 1 -2.36 5.66 67.49
C MET A 1 -2.44 6.57 66.27
N LYS A 2 -3.59 6.48 65.59
CA LYS A 2 -4.19 7.40 64.60
C LYS A 2 -3.43 7.68 63.30
N ASN A 3 -3.85 7.21 62.11
CA ASN A 3 -5.11 7.29 61.34
C ASN A 3 -5.11 8.39 60.27
N THR A 4 -5.25 7.93 59.01
CA THR A 4 -6.10 8.45 57.90
C THR A 4 -5.89 9.90 57.38
N ASN A 5 -5.96 10.28 56.09
CA ASN A 5 -6.78 9.79 54.96
C ASN A 5 -6.36 10.46 53.61
N VAL A 6 -6.52 9.69 52.50
CA VAL A 6 -7.19 9.99 51.19
C VAL A 6 -6.59 10.93 50.11
N GLY A 7 -6.54 10.40 48.87
CA GLY A 7 -6.66 11.12 47.57
C GLY A 7 -5.99 10.40 46.38
N LYS A 8 -6.64 9.46 45.66
CA LYS A 8 -7.37 9.57 44.36
C LYS A 8 -6.50 9.81 43.08
N LEU A 9 -6.61 8.84 42.14
CA LEU A 9 -6.37 8.80 40.67
C LEU A 9 -5.56 9.92 39.99
N GLU A 10 -4.61 9.57 39.11
CA GLU A 10 -4.70 9.83 37.65
C GLU A 10 -3.55 9.24 36.81
N ARG A 11 -3.85 9.09 35.51
CA ARG A 11 -3.18 8.33 34.44
C ARG A 11 -1.81 8.91 34.02
N GLY A 12 -0.95 8.07 33.44
CA GLY A 12 0.09 8.55 32.52
C GLY A 12 1.22 7.57 32.23
N CYS A 13 1.03 6.66 31.27
CA CYS A 13 2.13 5.94 30.62
C CYS A 13 3.13 6.94 30.02
N LYS A 14 4.39 6.92 30.48
CA LYS A 14 5.51 7.62 29.85
C LYS A 14 6.51 6.59 29.34
N HIS A 15 6.39 6.23 28.07
CA HIS A 15 7.38 5.40 27.36
C HIS A 15 8.67 6.21 27.18
N LYS A 16 9.80 5.73 27.71
CA LYS A 16 11.11 6.33 27.50
C LYS A 16 12.08 5.25 27.00
N VAL A 17 12.24 5.21 25.68
CA VAL A 17 13.18 4.31 24.96
C VAL A 17 14.62 4.58 25.43
N SER A 18 15.33 3.53 25.85
CA SER A 18 16.79 3.52 26.05
C SER A 18 17.37 2.28 25.37
N VAL A 19 18.37 2.49 24.51
CA VAL A 19 19.06 1.41 23.79
C VAL A 19 20.28 1.01 24.60
N SER A 20 20.37 -0.25 25.02
CA SER A 20 21.61 -0.85 25.54
C SER A 20 21.93 -2.20 24.88
N GLN A 21 23.22 -2.47 24.79
CA GLN A 21 23.99 -3.04 23.67
C GLN A 21 23.96 -4.57 23.45
N VAL A 22 22.93 -5.32 23.87
CA VAL A 22 23.00 -6.81 23.80
C VAL A 22 21.84 -7.50 23.08
N MET A 23 20.82 -6.77 22.61
CA MET A 23 19.69 -7.39 21.89
C MET A 23 19.56 -6.87 20.45
N ILE A 24 19.66 -7.78 19.47
CA ILE A 24 19.68 -7.47 18.02
C ILE A 24 18.31 -7.76 17.34
N CYS A 25 17.32 -8.25 18.09
CA CYS A 25 16.02 -8.67 17.55
C CYS A 25 14.89 -7.66 17.85
N LYS A 26 13.79 -7.74 17.08
CA LYS A 26 12.50 -7.13 17.46
C LYS A 26 11.96 -7.85 18.70
N HIS A 27 11.55 -7.10 19.71
CA HIS A 27 11.20 -7.65 21.03
C HIS A 27 9.92 -7.05 21.61
N VAL A 28 9.33 -7.76 22.55
CA VAL A 28 8.23 -7.32 23.42
C VAL A 28 8.77 -7.19 24.84
N SER A 29 8.45 -6.10 25.51
CA SER A 29 8.85 -5.84 26.90
C SER A 29 7.73 -6.26 27.87
N PHE A 30 8.08 -7.01 28.89
CA PHE A 30 7.18 -7.47 29.94
C PHE A 30 7.52 -6.79 31.27
N ASP A 31 6.52 -6.23 31.95
CA ASP A 31 6.69 -5.72 33.31
C ASP A 31 6.93 -6.86 34.30
N GLN A 32 7.53 -6.54 35.45
CA GLN A 32 7.86 -7.49 36.51
C GLN A 32 6.66 -8.32 37.03
N SER A 33 5.42 -7.87 36.81
CA SER A 33 4.21 -8.63 37.14
C SER A 33 3.93 -9.81 36.21
N PHE A 34 4.50 -9.81 35.01
CA PHE A 34 4.24 -10.79 33.96
C PHE A 34 5.34 -11.83 33.80
N TYR A 35 6.42 -11.79 34.58
CA TYR A 35 7.47 -12.80 34.50
C TYR A 35 8.12 -13.12 35.84
N GLN A 36 8.61 -14.36 35.98
CA GLN A 36 9.37 -14.86 37.12
C GLN A 36 10.67 -15.50 36.64
N VAL A 37 11.77 -15.26 37.35
CA VAL A 37 13.07 -15.86 37.08
C VAL A 37 13.39 -16.80 38.23
N SER A 38 13.60 -18.09 37.92
CA SER A 38 14.05 -19.10 38.87
C SER A 38 15.43 -19.61 38.46
N ILE A 39 16.37 -19.56 39.40
CA ILE A 39 17.74 -20.03 39.22
C ILE A 39 17.89 -21.30 40.06
N ASP A 40 18.28 -22.39 39.42
CA ASP A 40 18.57 -23.66 40.10
C ASP A 40 20.07 -23.80 40.34
N ASP A 41 20.50 -23.40 41.54
CA ASP A 41 21.89 -23.43 42.00
C ASP A 41 22.43 -24.84 42.28
N GLN A 42 21.61 -25.89 42.17
CA GLN A 42 22.02 -27.28 42.42
C GLN A 42 22.70 -27.94 41.21
N THR A 43 22.65 -27.29 40.05
CA THR A 43 23.27 -27.76 38.80
C THR A 43 24.52 -26.93 38.46
N LEU A 44 25.55 -27.55 37.90
CA LEU A 44 26.78 -26.86 37.48
C LEU A 44 26.98 -27.01 35.95
N PRO A 45 26.88 -25.94 35.15
CA PRO A 45 26.51 -24.57 35.53
C PRO A 45 25.03 -24.44 35.96
N PRO A 46 24.66 -23.40 36.73
CA PRO A 46 23.31 -23.21 37.24
C PRO A 46 22.31 -22.98 36.11
N ASN A 47 21.22 -23.73 36.11
CA ASN A 47 20.16 -23.60 35.12
C ASN A 47 19.26 -22.40 35.46
N VAL A 48 19.07 -21.52 34.48
CA VAL A 48 18.19 -20.36 34.59
C VAL A 48 16.89 -20.65 33.86
N THR A 49 15.75 -20.49 34.52
CA THR A 49 14.43 -20.62 33.92
C THR A 49 13.67 -19.30 34.04
N ILE A 50 13.18 -18.80 32.91
CA ILE A 50 12.33 -17.60 32.86
C ILE A 50 10.91 -18.06 32.51
N THR A 51 9.96 -17.77 33.40
CA THR A 51 8.54 -18.06 33.20
C THR A 51 7.80 -16.76 32.94
N ILE A 52 7.14 -16.64 31.79
CA ILE A 52 6.28 -15.51 31.41
C ILE A 52 4.83 -15.93 31.59
N ASP A 53 4.06 -15.15 32.33
CA ASP A 53 2.67 -15.43 32.68
C ASP A 53 1.73 -14.56 31.83
N PHE A 54 0.86 -15.23 31.07
CA PHE A 54 -0.14 -14.62 30.20
C PHE A 54 -1.55 -14.92 30.74
N ASN A 55 -1.82 -14.60 32.01
CA ASN A 55 -3.08 -14.81 32.76
C ASN A 55 -3.63 -16.26 32.78
N ASP A 56 -3.83 -16.87 31.61
CA ASP A 56 -4.34 -18.22 31.37
C ASP A 56 -3.26 -19.20 30.88
N THR A 57 -2.05 -18.73 30.51
CA THR A 57 -0.95 -19.58 30.03
C THR A 57 0.41 -19.16 30.56
N LYS A 58 1.27 -20.13 30.91
CA LYS A 58 2.63 -19.89 31.38
C LYS A 58 3.64 -20.39 30.36
N LEU A 59 4.49 -19.50 29.88
CA LEU A 59 5.56 -19.81 28.94
C LEU A 59 6.88 -19.95 29.70
N GLN A 60 7.49 -21.13 29.68
CA GLN A 60 8.80 -21.39 30.28
C GLN A 60 9.90 -21.42 29.24
N ILE A 61 10.97 -20.66 29.49
CA ILE A 61 12.18 -20.62 28.67
C ILE A 61 13.36 -21.06 29.53
N THR A 62 13.95 -22.20 29.16
CA THR A 62 15.03 -22.87 29.89
C THR A 62 16.29 -23.07 29.05
N ASP A 63 16.16 -23.05 27.73
CA ASP A 63 17.25 -23.39 26.82
C ASP A 63 18.28 -22.25 26.75
N ASN A 64 19.57 -22.57 26.95
CA ASN A 64 20.64 -21.57 26.93
C ASN A 64 20.72 -20.78 25.62
N GLU A 65 20.35 -21.37 24.48
CA GLU A 65 20.27 -20.67 23.19
C GLU A 65 19.12 -19.65 23.14
N ASP A 66 18.00 -19.94 23.80
CA ASP A 66 16.83 -19.07 23.86
C ASP A 66 17.03 -17.96 24.92
N LEU A 67 17.78 -18.22 25.99
CA LEU A 67 18.11 -17.24 27.03
C LEU A 67 18.93 -16.05 26.49
N VAL A 68 19.69 -16.24 25.41
CA VAL A 68 20.44 -15.16 24.73
C VAL A 68 19.51 -14.21 23.96
N MET A 69 18.27 -14.64 23.69
CA MET A 69 17.22 -13.84 23.03
C MET A 69 16.34 -13.07 24.03
N LEU A 70 16.77 -13.00 25.28
CA LEU A 70 16.10 -12.33 26.39
C LEU A 70 17.05 -11.30 27.01
N LYS A 71 16.50 -10.20 27.53
CA LYS A 71 17.28 -9.22 28.28
C LYS A 71 16.43 -8.63 29.39
N VAL A 72 16.96 -8.68 30.61
CA VAL A 72 16.38 -7.93 31.73
C VAL A 72 17.00 -6.54 31.73
N ASN A 73 16.18 -5.51 31.59
CA ASN A 73 16.61 -4.13 31.61
C ASN A 73 16.77 -3.61 33.04
N GLU A 74 17.47 -2.48 33.18
CA GLU A 74 17.72 -1.83 34.48
C GLU A 74 16.42 -1.38 35.19
N ASP A 75 15.34 -1.16 34.44
CA ASP A 75 14.00 -0.83 34.94
C ASP A 75 13.19 -2.07 35.37
N ARG A 76 13.81 -3.26 35.40
CA ARG A 76 13.19 -4.55 35.73
C ARG A 76 12.11 -4.99 34.74
N THR A 77 12.17 -4.50 33.50
CA THR A 77 11.40 -5.07 32.39
C THR A 77 12.19 -6.19 31.72
N LEU A 78 11.48 -7.20 31.22
CA LEU A 78 12.05 -8.30 30.45
C LEU A 78 11.75 -8.10 28.97
N ASP A 79 12.76 -7.86 28.16
CA ASP A 79 12.65 -7.85 26.71
C ASP A 79 12.80 -9.27 26.15
N VAL A 80 11.90 -9.65 25.24
CA VAL A 80 11.85 -10.98 24.63
C VAL A 80 11.72 -10.88 23.13
N CYS A 81 12.61 -11.53 22.37
CA CYS A 81 12.50 -11.56 20.91
C CYS A 81 11.16 -12.14 20.42
N ILE A 82 10.50 -11.46 19.47
CA ILE A 82 9.21 -11.90 18.89
C ILE A 82 9.33 -13.29 18.25
N ASN A 83 10.43 -13.57 17.55
CA ASN A 83 10.62 -14.87 16.89
C ASN A 83 10.68 -16.03 17.89
N LEU A 84 11.27 -15.80 19.07
CA LEU A 84 11.32 -16.79 20.15
C LEU A 84 9.93 -16.97 20.75
N LEU A 85 9.23 -15.86 21.00
CA LEU A 85 7.87 -15.86 21.55
C LEU A 85 6.90 -16.62 20.63
N ASP A 86 6.90 -16.31 19.33
CA ASP A 86 6.07 -16.99 18.33
C ASP A 86 6.39 -18.49 18.24
N ARG A 87 7.67 -18.85 18.26
CA ARG A 87 8.09 -20.26 18.21
C ARG A 87 7.59 -21.03 19.43
N LYS A 88 7.82 -20.52 20.64
CA LYS A 88 7.40 -21.21 21.86
C LYS A 88 5.89 -21.19 22.06
N MET A 89 5.20 -20.10 21.66
CA MET A 89 3.74 -20.08 21.66
C MET A 89 3.14 -21.10 20.69
N LYS A 90 3.73 -21.31 19.51
CA LYS A 90 3.32 -22.39 18.60
C LYS A 90 3.47 -23.77 19.23
N VAL A 91 4.59 -24.04 19.89
CA VAL A 91 4.84 -25.32 20.58
C VAL A 91 3.86 -25.54 21.75
N LEU A 92 3.56 -24.49 22.53
CA LEU A 92 2.54 -24.57 23.59
C LEU A 92 1.15 -24.84 23.01
N LYS A 93 0.82 -24.21 21.87
CA LYS A 93 -0.45 -24.39 21.16
C LYS A 93 -0.59 -25.79 20.52
N GLU A 94 0.52 -26.45 20.19
CA GLU A 94 0.55 -27.84 19.71
C GLU A 94 0.46 -28.86 20.85
N ARG A 95 0.94 -28.52 22.06
CA ARG A 95 0.96 -29.42 23.22
C ARG A 95 -0.38 -29.51 23.96
N ASP A 96 -1.22 -28.48 23.85
CA ASP A 96 -2.53 -28.43 24.50
C ASP A 96 -3.68 -28.24 23.46
N PRO A 97 -4.21 -29.34 22.89
CA PRO A 97 -5.22 -29.29 21.84
C PRO A 97 -6.64 -28.91 22.32
N ASP A 98 -6.86 -28.72 23.63
CA ASP A 98 -8.19 -28.38 24.18
C ASP A 98 -8.49 -26.87 24.19
N ILE A 99 -7.52 -26.04 23.78
CA ILE A 99 -7.77 -24.65 23.38
C ILE A 99 -8.49 -24.68 22.03
N LYS A 100 -9.82 -24.86 22.06
CA LYS A 100 -10.68 -24.61 20.90
C LYS A 100 -10.45 -23.19 20.41
N ARG A 101 -9.68 -23.04 19.33
CA ARG A 101 -9.61 -21.78 18.57
C ARG A 101 -11.06 -21.38 18.25
N PRO A 102 -11.54 -20.19 18.66
CA PRO A 102 -12.87 -19.73 18.28
C PRO A 102 -13.00 -19.85 16.76
N LYS A 103 -14.14 -20.37 16.27
CA LYS A 103 -14.39 -20.59 14.83
C LYS A 103 -14.13 -19.32 14.02
N ASP A 104 -14.34 -18.16 14.63
CA ASP A 104 -14.11 -16.84 14.04
C ASP A 104 -12.62 -16.54 13.79
N GLU A 105 -11.71 -17.04 14.65
CA GLU A 105 -10.26 -16.84 14.50
C GLU A 105 -9.69 -17.73 13.38
N HIS A 106 -10.19 -18.95 13.22
CA HIS A 106 -9.82 -19.82 12.10
C HIS A 106 -10.34 -19.30 10.75
N CYS A 107 -11.55 -18.74 10.74
CA CYS A 107 -12.11 -18.07 9.56
C CYS A 107 -11.24 -16.87 9.16
N LYS A 108 -10.84 -16.04 10.13
CA LYS A 108 -9.99 -14.87 9.91
C LYS A 108 -8.59 -15.22 9.39
N GLU A 109 -7.98 -16.29 9.92
CA GLU A 109 -6.67 -16.79 9.46
C GLU A 109 -6.76 -17.31 8.01
N THR A 110 -7.82 -18.05 7.68
CA THR A 110 -8.07 -18.55 6.32
C THR A 110 -8.35 -17.40 5.34
N LEU A 111 -9.12 -16.40 5.77
CA LEU A 111 -9.44 -15.22 4.97
C LEU A 111 -8.17 -14.42 4.62
N CYS A 112 -7.32 -14.14 5.61
CA CYS A 112 -6.04 -13.46 5.39
C CYS A 112 -5.11 -14.25 4.44
N LEU A 113 -5.11 -15.59 4.52
CA LEU A 113 -4.36 -16.41 3.57
C LEU A 113 -4.90 -16.25 2.15
N VAL A 114 -6.22 -16.33 1.96
CA VAL A 114 -6.86 -16.16 0.65
C VAL A 114 -6.59 -14.76 0.09
N GLU A 115 -6.73 -13.71 0.89
CA GLU A 115 -6.41 -12.33 0.48
C GLU A 115 -4.96 -12.19 0.04
N ASN A 116 -4.01 -12.75 0.79
CA ASN A 116 -2.60 -12.72 0.44
C ASN A 116 -2.31 -13.44 -0.89
N PHE A 117 -2.82 -14.67 -1.05
CA PHE A 117 -2.66 -15.42 -2.30
C PHE A 117 -3.29 -14.69 -3.49
N LEU A 118 -4.49 -14.14 -3.29
CA LEU A 118 -5.21 -13.43 -4.33
C LEU A 118 -4.50 -12.14 -4.73
N THR A 119 -4.03 -11.36 -3.75
CA THR A 119 -3.21 -10.16 -3.98
C THR A 119 -2.01 -10.51 -4.85
N TRP A 120 -1.31 -11.58 -4.52
CA TRP A 120 -0.12 -12.03 -5.24
C TRP A 120 -0.41 -12.39 -6.71
N ILE A 121 -1.42 -13.23 -6.93
CA ILE A 121 -1.81 -13.68 -8.27
C ILE A 121 -2.29 -12.49 -9.11
N CYS A 122 -3.16 -11.64 -8.56
CA CYS A 122 -3.68 -10.46 -9.24
C CYS A 122 -2.55 -9.50 -9.63
N PHE A 123 -1.62 -9.22 -8.71
CA PHE A 123 -0.51 -8.31 -8.98
C PHE A 123 0.44 -8.88 -10.02
N ILE A 124 0.76 -10.18 -10.00
CA ILE A 124 1.60 -10.79 -11.05
C ILE A 124 0.98 -10.60 -12.43
N ILE A 125 -0.30 -10.95 -12.58
CA ILE A 125 -1.02 -10.79 -13.84
C ILE A 125 -1.00 -9.31 -14.28
N SER A 126 -1.29 -8.40 -13.34
CA SER A 126 -1.28 -6.95 -13.59
C SER A 126 0.10 -6.46 -14.03
N MET A 127 1.18 -6.83 -13.34
CA MET A 127 2.54 -6.42 -13.66
C MET A 127 2.96 -6.90 -15.05
N VAL A 128 2.67 -8.16 -15.41
CA VAL A 128 2.93 -8.68 -16.76
C VAL A 128 2.18 -7.87 -17.83
N CYS A 129 0.91 -7.56 -17.59
CA CYS A 129 0.10 -6.75 -18.49
C CYS A 129 0.63 -5.31 -18.63
N LEU A 130 1.11 -4.71 -17.53
CA LEU A 130 1.71 -3.37 -17.53
C LEU A 130 3.03 -3.35 -18.31
N LEU A 131 3.88 -4.37 -18.14
CA LEU A 131 5.12 -4.51 -18.91
C LEU A 131 4.84 -4.64 -20.41
N LEU A 132 3.88 -5.48 -20.80
CA LEU A 132 3.46 -5.61 -22.20
C LEU A 132 2.88 -4.30 -22.76
N THR A 133 2.12 -3.56 -21.94
CA THR A 133 1.63 -2.23 -22.31
C THR A 133 2.80 -1.28 -22.58
N LEU A 134 3.72 -1.13 -21.64
CA LEU A 134 4.89 -0.25 -21.80
C LEU A 134 5.72 -0.64 -23.02
N LEU A 135 5.97 -1.93 -23.23
CA LEU A 135 6.67 -2.45 -24.40
C LEU A 135 5.98 -2.06 -25.71
N THR A 136 4.65 -2.20 -25.78
CA THR A 136 3.87 -1.80 -26.95
C THR A 136 4.07 -0.32 -27.28
N TYR A 137 4.00 0.55 -26.28
CA TYR A 137 4.19 1.99 -26.49
C TYR A 137 5.63 2.35 -26.90
N CYS A 138 6.63 1.59 -26.44
CA CYS A 138 8.01 1.73 -26.87
C CYS A 138 8.21 1.28 -28.33
N MET A 139 7.58 0.17 -28.74
CA MET A 139 7.68 -0.38 -30.09
C MET A 139 6.95 0.48 -31.14
N PHE A 140 5.84 1.11 -30.77
CA PHE A 140 5.00 1.87 -31.70
C PHE A 140 4.98 3.36 -31.36
N PRO A 141 5.92 4.16 -31.90
CA PRO A 141 5.95 5.61 -31.73
C PRO A 141 4.62 6.31 -32.03
N VAL A 142 3.84 5.79 -32.97
CA VAL A 142 2.52 6.31 -33.36
C VAL A 142 1.50 6.32 -32.21
N LEU A 143 1.70 5.49 -31.18
CA LEU A 143 0.85 5.43 -29.99
C LEU A 143 1.24 6.46 -28.92
N ARG A 144 2.44 7.06 -29.00
CA ARG A 144 2.97 8.05 -28.05
C ARG A 144 2.41 9.45 -28.27
N THR A 145 1.09 9.55 -28.37
CA THR A 145 0.36 10.83 -28.31
C THR A 145 0.46 11.43 -26.90
N LYS A 146 0.05 12.70 -26.69
CA LYS A 146 0.06 13.31 -25.34
C LYS A 146 -0.66 12.45 -24.29
N ALA A 147 -1.85 11.94 -24.64
CA ALA A 147 -2.59 11.03 -23.77
C ALA A 147 -1.94 9.64 -23.67
N GLY A 148 -1.33 9.15 -24.75
CA GLY A 148 -0.55 7.91 -24.72
C GLY A 148 0.64 7.97 -23.75
N VAL A 149 1.40 9.07 -23.76
CA VAL A 149 2.51 9.30 -22.83
C VAL A 149 2.02 9.38 -21.38
N ASN A 150 0.88 10.04 -21.11
CA ASN A 150 0.30 10.03 -19.76
C ASN A 150 -0.07 8.61 -19.31
N ASN A 151 -0.62 7.79 -20.20
CA ASN A 151 -0.91 6.39 -19.90
C ASN A 151 0.34 5.54 -19.67
N MET A 152 1.45 5.84 -20.36
CA MET A 152 2.74 5.19 -20.08
C MET A 152 3.20 5.52 -18.66
N PHE A 153 3.14 6.78 -18.24
CA PHE A 153 3.52 7.16 -16.88
C PHE A 153 2.59 6.56 -15.82
N LEU A 154 1.27 6.54 -16.05
CA LEU A 154 0.31 5.86 -15.18
C LEU A 154 0.61 4.36 -15.06
N SER A 155 0.91 3.70 -16.18
CA SER A 155 1.24 2.27 -16.19
C SER A 155 2.56 2.00 -15.45
N PHE A 156 3.54 2.87 -15.64
CA PHE A 156 4.84 2.78 -15.00
C PHE A 156 4.76 3.04 -13.48
N SER A 157 4.02 4.07 -13.04
CA SER A 157 3.81 4.35 -11.62
C SER A 157 3.09 3.20 -10.92
N LEU A 158 2.06 2.62 -11.56
CA LEU A 158 1.33 1.48 -11.00
C LEU A 158 2.21 0.24 -10.90
N LEU A 159 3.04 -0.03 -11.92
CA LEU A 159 4.00 -1.14 -11.91
C LEU A 159 4.96 -1.00 -10.72
N LEU A 160 5.58 0.18 -10.56
CA LEU A 160 6.49 0.43 -9.45
C LEU A 160 5.79 0.34 -8.08
N ALA A 161 4.56 0.86 -7.96
CA ALA A 161 3.78 0.75 -6.74
C ALA A 161 3.50 -0.72 -6.36
N GLN A 162 3.05 -1.55 -7.31
CA GLN A 162 2.80 -2.97 -7.09
C GLN A 162 4.08 -3.74 -6.71
N VAL A 163 5.19 -3.49 -7.43
CA VAL A 163 6.50 -4.10 -7.11
C VAL A 163 6.95 -3.70 -5.71
N SER A 164 6.86 -2.43 -5.36
CA SER A 164 7.27 -1.95 -4.04
C SER A 164 6.44 -2.57 -2.91
N LEU A 165 5.13 -2.75 -3.12
CA LEU A 165 4.25 -3.34 -2.12
C LEU A 165 4.56 -4.83 -1.91
N ILE A 166 4.86 -5.58 -2.99
CA ILE A 166 5.33 -6.96 -2.87
C ILE A 166 6.67 -7.01 -2.13
N ILE A 167 7.63 -6.15 -2.48
CA ILE A 167 8.92 -6.11 -1.78
C ILE A 167 8.68 -5.85 -0.28
N SER A 168 7.86 -4.88 0.08
CA SER A 168 7.54 -4.56 1.48
C SER A 168 6.91 -5.74 2.23
N ALA A 169 6.00 -6.48 1.60
CA ALA A 169 5.32 -7.62 2.23
C ALA A 169 6.25 -8.80 2.55
N TYR A 170 7.31 -9.01 1.77
CA TYR A 170 8.19 -10.19 1.90
C TYR A 170 9.58 -9.88 2.43
N THR A 171 9.87 -8.61 2.75
CA THR A 171 11.18 -8.19 3.22
C THR A 171 11.23 -8.13 4.74
N SER A 172 12.06 -8.99 5.36
CA SER A 172 12.36 -8.98 6.80
C SER A 172 13.77 -8.43 7.07
N VAL A 173 14.04 -7.20 6.64
CA VAL A 173 15.38 -6.60 6.73
C VAL A 173 15.51 -5.74 8.00
N TYR A 174 16.76 -5.44 8.39
CA TYR A 174 17.13 -4.46 9.41
C TYR A 174 16.26 -3.20 9.35
N ARG A 175 15.98 -2.63 10.54
CA ARG A 175 15.09 -1.48 10.77
C ARG A 175 15.27 -0.34 9.76
N PHE A 176 16.52 0.00 9.42
CA PHE A 176 16.81 1.07 8.47
C PHE A 176 16.28 0.79 7.05
N TRP A 177 16.57 -0.39 6.50
CA TRP A 177 16.10 -0.78 5.18
C TRP A 177 14.59 -0.97 5.13
N CYS A 178 14.00 -1.47 6.21
CA CYS A 178 12.56 -1.60 6.35
C CYS A 178 11.86 -0.24 6.33
N ALA A 179 12.43 0.76 7.01
CA ALA A 179 11.95 2.14 6.95
C ALA A 179 12.10 2.74 5.53
N PHE A 180 13.24 2.54 4.87
CA PHE A 180 13.45 3.00 3.49
C PHE A 180 12.43 2.42 2.52
N ILE A 181 12.17 1.11 2.60
CA ILE A 181 11.14 0.43 1.79
C ILE A 181 9.76 1.00 2.10
N GLY A 182 9.42 1.21 3.39
CA GLY A 182 8.15 1.83 3.78
C GLY A 182 7.95 3.23 3.17
N VAL A 183 8.99 4.06 3.20
CA VAL A 183 8.99 5.38 2.55
C VAL A 183 8.80 5.24 1.04
N LEU A 184 9.50 4.30 0.40
CA LEU A 184 9.42 4.07 -1.03
C LEU A 184 8.02 3.62 -1.46
N VAL A 185 7.41 2.67 -0.73
CA VAL A 185 6.04 2.20 -0.98
C VAL A 185 5.07 3.38 -0.88
N HIS A 186 5.13 4.13 0.22
CA HIS A 186 4.23 5.25 0.45
C HIS A 186 4.34 6.30 -0.68
N PHE A 187 5.57 6.66 -1.04
CA PHE A 187 5.86 7.59 -2.14
C PHE A 187 5.29 7.10 -3.48
N LEU A 188 5.56 5.84 -3.85
CA LEU A 188 5.17 5.29 -5.15
C LEU A 188 3.65 5.17 -5.29
N TRP A 189 2.93 4.84 -4.22
CA TRP A 189 1.46 4.83 -4.22
C TRP A 189 0.87 6.23 -4.39
N LEU A 190 1.37 7.22 -3.67
CA LEU A 190 0.97 8.62 -3.85
C LEU A 190 1.29 9.13 -5.27
N TRP A 191 2.42 8.71 -5.83
CA TRP A 191 2.81 9.08 -7.18
C TRP A 191 1.86 8.48 -8.21
N ASN A 192 1.46 7.22 -8.01
CA ASN A 192 0.42 6.58 -8.80
C ASN A 192 -0.93 7.31 -8.70
N PHE A 193 -1.34 7.74 -7.50
CA PHE A 193 -2.56 8.54 -7.34
C PHE A 193 -2.47 9.88 -8.10
N SER A 194 -1.30 10.52 -8.07
CA SER A 194 -1.05 11.76 -8.81
C SER A 194 -1.19 11.56 -10.31
N TRP A 195 -0.69 10.45 -10.86
CA TRP A 195 -0.89 10.12 -12.27
C TRP A 195 -2.35 9.76 -12.60
N ASN A 196 -3.08 9.11 -11.69
CA ASN A 196 -4.50 8.85 -11.88
C ASN A 196 -5.30 10.16 -11.98
N PHE A 197 -4.97 11.14 -11.13
CA PHE A 197 -5.50 12.50 -11.19
C PHE A 197 -5.14 13.20 -12.51
N ILE A 198 -3.86 13.21 -12.89
CA ILE A 198 -3.38 13.89 -14.11
C ILE A 198 -4.05 13.29 -15.35
N CYS A 199 -4.20 11.97 -15.42
CA CYS A 199 -4.87 11.29 -16.54
C CYS A 199 -6.35 11.71 -16.63
N SER A 200 -7.06 11.71 -15.50
CA SER A 200 -8.48 12.13 -15.45
C SER A 200 -8.64 13.62 -15.79
N PHE A 201 -7.77 14.48 -15.28
CA PHE A 201 -7.75 15.90 -15.58
C PHE A 201 -7.44 16.19 -17.06
N HIS A 202 -6.49 15.46 -17.65
CA HIS A 202 -6.17 15.59 -19.06
C HIS A 202 -7.40 15.25 -19.92
N MET A 203 -8.12 14.17 -19.61
CA MET A 203 -9.36 13.83 -20.32
C MET A 203 -10.42 14.90 -20.17
N PHE A 204 -10.65 15.35 -18.93
CA PHE A 204 -11.56 16.46 -18.67
C PHE A 204 -11.23 17.68 -19.54
N ARG A 205 -9.97 18.09 -19.59
CA ARG A 205 -9.57 19.24 -20.42
C ARG A 205 -9.79 19.02 -21.91
N VAL A 206 -9.46 17.84 -22.43
CA VAL A 206 -9.62 17.51 -23.86
C VAL A 206 -11.08 17.61 -24.30
N PHE A 207 -12.03 17.20 -23.45
CA PHE A 207 -13.44 17.13 -23.81
C PHE A 207 -14.28 18.33 -23.37
N THR A 208 -13.82 19.13 -22.41
CA THR A 208 -14.57 20.29 -21.89
C THR A 208 -14.04 21.62 -22.36
N ALA A 209 -12.75 21.75 -22.67
CA ALA A 209 -12.20 22.98 -23.21
C ALA A 209 -12.46 23.06 -24.72
N SER A 210 -13.37 23.94 -25.12
CA SER A 210 -13.71 24.22 -26.52
C SER A 210 -12.48 24.67 -27.33
N VAL A 211 -12.04 23.83 -28.28
CA VAL A 211 -11.43 24.19 -29.58
C VAL A 211 -10.24 25.19 -29.56
N ARG A 212 -9.50 25.38 -28.46
CA ARG A 212 -8.32 26.26 -28.45
C ARG A 212 -7.07 25.65 -27.81
N MET A 213 -6.77 24.40 -28.16
CA MET A 213 -5.44 23.81 -27.93
C MET A 213 -4.64 23.68 -29.23
N ASN A 214 -4.78 24.64 -30.14
CA ASN A 214 -3.84 24.84 -31.23
C ASN A 214 -2.72 25.79 -30.78
N ASN A 215 -1.98 25.37 -29.76
CA ASN A 215 -0.71 26.01 -29.47
C ASN A 215 0.33 24.89 -29.53
N GLU A 216 1.21 24.99 -30.53
CA GLU A 216 2.38 24.14 -30.72
C GLU A 216 3.37 24.33 -29.56
N ARG A 217 2.96 23.92 -28.36
CA ARG A 217 3.88 23.78 -27.24
C ARG A 217 4.67 22.52 -27.46
N ASN A 218 6.00 22.67 -27.47
CA ASN A 218 6.97 21.58 -27.45
C ASN A 218 6.49 20.48 -26.51
N MET A 219 6.13 19.33 -27.08
CA MET A 219 5.50 18.21 -26.37
C MET A 219 6.34 17.79 -25.15
N THR A 220 7.68 17.85 -25.29
CA THR A 220 8.67 17.60 -24.24
C THR A 220 8.53 18.54 -23.04
N CYS A 221 8.33 19.85 -23.26
CA CYS A 221 8.20 20.82 -22.18
C CYS A 221 6.90 20.62 -21.38
N ASP A 222 5.80 20.30 -22.07
CA ASP A 222 4.53 19.99 -21.40
C ASP A 222 4.64 18.68 -20.60
N THR A 223 5.28 17.63 -21.15
CA THR A 223 5.50 16.37 -20.42
C THR A 223 6.34 16.57 -19.17
N TRP A 224 7.44 17.33 -19.23
CA TRP A 224 8.26 17.64 -18.06
C TRP A 224 7.48 18.38 -16.98
N LYS A 225 6.60 19.32 -17.35
CA LYS A 225 5.74 20.03 -16.39
C LYS A 225 4.79 19.09 -15.66
N TRP A 226 4.15 18.16 -16.37
CA TRP A 226 3.26 17.17 -15.76
C TRP A 226 4.03 16.20 -14.87
N LEU A 227 5.21 15.77 -15.28
CA LEU A 227 6.08 14.92 -14.48
C LEU A 227 6.49 15.63 -13.18
N THR A 228 6.98 16.87 -13.25
CA THR A 228 7.32 17.63 -12.04
C THR A 228 6.10 17.87 -11.15
N GLY A 229 4.94 18.14 -11.75
CA GLY A 229 3.68 18.31 -11.01
C GLY A 229 3.23 17.04 -10.30
N SER A 230 3.45 15.86 -10.90
CA SER A 230 3.09 14.57 -10.32
C SER A 230 3.86 14.23 -9.04
N LEU A 231 5.03 14.85 -8.83
CA LEU A 231 5.88 14.61 -7.67
C LEU A 231 5.57 15.51 -6.48
N VAL A 232 4.80 16.60 -6.68
CA VAL A 232 4.51 17.58 -5.63
C VAL A 232 3.79 16.93 -4.45
N LEU A 233 2.70 16.20 -4.71
CA LEU A 233 1.92 15.55 -3.66
C LEU A 233 2.74 14.48 -2.89
N PRO A 234 3.40 13.51 -3.56
CA PRO A 234 4.21 12.50 -2.88
C PRO A 234 5.35 13.09 -2.03
N VAL A 235 6.06 14.09 -2.56
CA VAL A 235 7.20 14.69 -1.85
C VAL A 235 6.72 15.45 -0.62
N ILE A 236 5.70 16.30 -0.77
CA ILE A 236 5.16 17.09 0.35
C ILE A 236 4.66 16.16 1.44
N ASP A 237 3.82 15.18 1.08
CA ASP A 237 3.20 14.28 2.05
C ASP A 237 4.24 13.43 2.80
N VAL A 238 5.12 12.73 2.09
CA VAL A 238 6.17 11.90 2.70
C VAL A 238 7.12 12.75 3.56
N SER A 239 7.47 13.95 3.11
CA SER A 239 8.32 14.86 3.88
C SER A 239 7.62 15.35 5.16
N ALA A 240 6.30 15.55 5.11
CA ALA A 240 5.50 15.93 6.27
C ALA A 240 5.46 14.80 7.29
N VAL A 241 5.24 13.55 6.86
CA VAL A 241 5.30 12.37 7.74
C VAL A 241 6.67 12.25 8.38
N LEU A 242 7.74 12.30 7.58
CA LEU A 242 9.11 12.16 8.09
C LEU A 242 9.44 13.26 9.11
N THR A 243 9.09 14.51 8.82
CA THR A 243 9.33 15.65 9.70
C THR A 243 8.50 15.53 10.99
N TYR A 244 7.20 15.22 10.88
CA TYR A 244 6.31 15.07 12.02
C TYR A 244 6.79 13.95 12.96
N SER A 245 7.06 12.76 12.41
CA SER A 245 7.50 11.60 13.18
C SER A 245 8.88 11.81 13.81
N PHE A 246 9.81 12.45 13.09
CA PHE A 246 11.13 12.78 13.62
C PHE A 246 11.04 13.79 14.78
N LEU A 247 10.21 14.83 14.66
CA LEU A 247 10.03 15.84 15.71
C LEU A 247 9.34 15.26 16.95
N MET A 248 8.25 14.50 16.78
CA MET A 248 7.49 13.94 17.89
C MET A 248 8.26 12.86 18.64
N SER A 249 9.09 12.08 17.95
CA SER A 249 9.93 11.03 18.55
C SER A 249 11.27 11.55 19.10
N LYS A 250 11.55 12.85 19.01
CA LYS A 250 12.86 13.46 19.35
C LYS A 250 14.02 12.80 18.60
N GLY A 251 13.81 12.48 17.32
CA GLY A 251 14.79 11.93 16.41
C GLY A 251 15.02 10.42 16.50
N ARG A 252 14.11 9.68 17.14
CA ARG A 252 14.25 8.24 17.37
C ARG A 252 13.53 7.39 16.33
N GLU A 253 12.52 7.96 15.67
CA GLU A 253 11.65 7.23 14.74
C GLU A 253 11.37 8.06 13.49
N PHE A 254 11.24 7.37 12.36
CA PHE A 254 10.95 7.98 11.06
C PHE A 254 9.47 7.93 10.69
N GLY A 255 8.64 7.21 11.46
CA GLY A 255 7.23 6.94 11.15
C GLY A 255 7.01 5.77 10.20
N TYR A 256 8.08 5.03 9.88
CA TYR A 256 8.08 3.87 9.01
C TYR A 256 8.96 2.75 9.57
N GLY A 257 8.60 1.49 9.29
CA GLY A 257 9.51 0.35 9.42
C GLY A 257 9.64 -0.23 10.82
N ASN A 258 8.76 0.11 11.77
CA ASN A 258 8.81 -0.40 13.14
C ASN A 258 8.30 -1.85 13.22
N VAL A 259 7.02 -2.08 12.90
CA VAL A 259 6.41 -3.42 12.92
C VAL A 259 6.54 -4.09 11.55
N GLN A 260 6.12 -3.41 10.50
CA GLN A 260 6.18 -3.84 9.10
C GLN A 260 6.94 -2.80 8.28
N CYS A 261 7.39 -3.15 7.07
CA CYS A 261 8.10 -2.20 6.18
C CYS A 261 7.13 -1.25 5.48
N TYR A 262 6.36 -0.53 6.30
CA TYR A 262 5.28 0.36 5.95
C TYR A 262 5.10 1.45 7.03
N LEU A 263 4.05 2.28 6.94
CA LEU A 263 3.73 3.30 7.94
C LEU A 263 3.42 2.67 9.31
N ASP A 264 3.93 3.27 10.37
CA ASP A 264 3.86 2.71 11.73
C ASP A 264 2.52 2.92 12.44
N SER A 265 1.69 3.86 11.96
CA SER A 265 0.45 4.25 12.63
C SER A 265 -0.77 4.18 11.70
N PRO A 266 -1.89 3.58 12.15
CA PRO A 266 -3.16 3.65 11.44
C PRO A 266 -3.63 5.08 11.19
N LEU A 267 -3.36 6.00 12.12
CA LEU A 267 -3.69 7.42 11.95
C LEU A 267 -2.91 8.04 10.79
N LEU A 268 -1.62 7.74 10.69
CA LEU A 268 -0.78 8.19 9.58
C LEU A 268 -1.30 7.63 8.25
N ILE A 269 -1.59 6.32 8.19
CA ILE A 269 -2.20 5.68 7.02
C ILE A 269 -3.50 6.38 6.60
N GLY A 270 -4.38 6.66 7.57
CA GLY A 270 -5.65 7.36 7.32
C GLY A 270 -5.46 8.76 6.74
N ILE A 271 -4.55 9.56 7.31
CA ILE A 271 -4.35 10.95 6.90
C ILE A 271 -3.51 11.09 5.63
N THR A 272 -2.51 10.23 5.43
CA THR A 272 -1.48 10.41 4.38
C THR A 272 -1.68 9.48 3.19
N VAL A 273 -2.49 8.42 3.33
CA VAL A 273 -2.80 7.50 2.24
C VAL A 273 -4.29 7.55 1.91
N ALA A 274 -5.15 7.25 2.88
CA ALA A 274 -6.58 7.09 2.63
C ALA A 274 -7.26 8.43 2.29
N ALA A 275 -6.95 9.51 3.01
CA ALA A 275 -7.54 10.82 2.75
C ALA A 275 -7.13 11.40 1.38
N PRO A 276 -5.85 11.39 0.95
CA PRO A 276 -5.47 11.78 -0.41
C PRO A 276 -6.11 10.90 -1.48
N LEU A 277 -6.17 9.58 -1.27
CA LEU A 277 -6.86 8.66 -2.17
C LEU A 277 -8.34 9.01 -2.32
N PHE A 278 -9.04 9.25 -1.22
CA PHE A 278 -10.44 9.65 -1.21
C PHE A 278 -10.65 10.96 -1.99
N ALA A 279 -9.86 11.99 -1.69
CA ALA A 279 -9.95 13.28 -2.34
C ALA A 279 -9.71 13.18 -3.86
N ILE A 280 -8.67 12.46 -4.28
CA ILE A 280 -8.35 12.25 -5.71
C ILE A 280 -9.46 11.47 -6.40
N THR A 281 -9.96 10.41 -5.77
CA THR A 281 -11.05 9.59 -6.32
C THR A 281 -12.31 10.43 -6.53
N LEU A 282 -12.68 11.25 -5.54
CA LEU A 282 -13.82 12.15 -5.64
C LEU A 282 -13.66 13.15 -6.80
N ILE A 283 -12.49 13.78 -6.92
CA ILE A 283 -12.23 14.74 -8.01
C ILE A 283 -12.26 14.03 -9.38
N ASN A 284 -11.69 12.82 -9.48
CA ASN A 284 -11.73 12.03 -10.70
C ASN A 284 -13.15 11.67 -11.13
N VAL A 285 -14.03 11.35 -10.17
CA VAL A 285 -15.46 11.12 -10.43
C VAL A 285 -16.13 12.40 -10.96
N ILE A 286 -15.86 13.55 -10.36
CA ILE A 286 -16.40 14.83 -10.84
C ILE A 286 -15.94 15.11 -12.28
N PHE A 287 -14.65 14.95 -12.56
CA PHE A 287 -14.09 15.12 -13.91
C PHE A 287 -14.72 14.16 -14.90
N TYR A 288 -14.91 12.89 -14.52
CA TYR A 288 -15.57 11.91 -15.35
C TYR A 288 -17.03 12.29 -15.66
N LEU A 289 -17.82 12.63 -14.65
CA LEU A 289 -19.24 12.99 -14.83
C LEU A 289 -19.40 14.22 -15.74
N VAL A 290 -18.59 15.25 -15.54
CA VAL A 290 -18.63 16.46 -16.40
C VAL A 290 -18.18 16.14 -17.83
N THR A 291 -17.12 15.32 -17.99
CA THR A 291 -16.63 14.87 -19.31
C THR A 291 -17.72 14.14 -20.07
N VAL A 292 -18.36 13.15 -19.43
CA VAL A 292 -19.45 12.37 -19.99
C VAL A 292 -20.63 13.26 -20.35
N TYR A 293 -21.05 14.16 -19.46
CA TYR A 293 -22.13 15.11 -19.73
C TYR A 293 -21.84 16.01 -20.95
N LYS A 294 -20.61 16.53 -21.05
CA LYS A 294 -20.20 17.36 -22.19
C LYS A 294 -20.16 16.56 -23.49
N ILE A 295 -19.69 15.31 -23.45
CA ILE A 295 -19.69 14.44 -24.63
C ILE A 295 -21.12 14.15 -25.08
N TYR A 296 -22.01 13.76 -24.17
CA TYR A 296 -23.42 13.50 -24.50
C TYR A 296 -24.14 14.74 -25.02
N SER A 297 -23.91 15.92 -24.42
CA SER A 297 -24.51 17.16 -24.91
C SER A 297 -24.01 17.55 -26.30
N VAL A 298 -22.71 17.41 -26.59
CA VAL A 298 -22.14 17.64 -27.93
C VAL A 298 -22.64 16.62 -28.94
N GLN A 299 -22.72 15.34 -28.59
CA GLN A 299 -23.28 14.31 -29.46
C GLN A 299 -24.76 14.57 -29.77
N ARG A 300 -25.57 14.94 -28.76
CA ARG A 300 -26.98 15.28 -28.95
C ARG A 300 -27.17 16.48 -29.90
N LEU A 301 -26.30 17.50 -29.79
CA LEU A 301 -26.29 18.65 -30.70
C LEU A 301 -25.87 18.28 -32.13
N ARG A 302 -24.95 17.31 -32.29
CA ARG A 302 -24.52 16.80 -33.60
C ARG A 302 -25.55 15.90 -34.30
N THR A 303 -26.24 15.06 -33.54
CA THR A 303 -27.35 14.23 -34.05
C THR A 303 -28.51 15.10 -34.53
N ALA A 304 -28.74 16.25 -33.91
CA ALA A 304 -29.70 17.25 -34.37
C ALA A 304 -29.26 18.00 -35.65
N SER A 305 -27.97 17.95 -36.01
CA SER A 305 -27.38 18.66 -37.16
C SER A 305 -26.86 17.72 -38.25
N LEU A 306 -27.58 16.64 -38.61
CA LEU A 306 -27.33 15.73 -39.77
C LEU A 306 -25.86 15.27 -40.05
N SER A 307 -24.91 15.52 -39.14
CA SER A 307 -23.49 15.23 -39.32
C SER A 307 -23.14 13.97 -38.54
N SER A 308 -23.25 12.84 -39.22
CA SER A 308 -22.92 11.50 -38.70
C SER A 308 -21.40 11.29 -38.65
N THR A 309 -20.70 12.05 -37.82
CA THR A 309 -19.31 11.70 -37.47
C THR A 309 -19.37 10.79 -36.25
N THR A 310 -19.10 9.50 -36.45
CA THR A 310 -18.91 8.52 -35.38
C THR A 310 -17.92 9.06 -34.33
N PRO A 311 -18.14 8.81 -33.03
CA PRO A 311 -17.18 9.24 -32.01
C PRO A 311 -15.81 8.63 -32.33
N ASP A 312 -14.78 9.48 -32.40
CA ASP A 312 -13.41 9.04 -32.67
C ASP A 312 -13.04 7.88 -31.72
N PHE A 313 -12.50 6.81 -32.28
CA PHE A 313 -12.07 5.60 -31.55
C PHE A 313 -11.22 5.91 -30.30
N ASN A 314 -10.39 6.96 -30.38
CA ASN A 314 -9.60 7.44 -29.26
C ASN A 314 -10.49 7.92 -28.08
N THR A 315 -11.60 8.60 -28.37
CA THR A 315 -12.56 9.11 -27.38
C THR A 315 -13.20 7.98 -26.59
N THR A 316 -13.65 6.91 -27.25
CA THR A 316 -14.26 5.76 -26.57
C THR A 316 -13.27 5.03 -25.66
N ILE A 317 -12.02 4.88 -26.10
CA ILE A 317 -10.94 4.26 -25.30
C ILE A 317 -10.64 5.10 -24.06
N TYR A 318 -10.58 6.42 -24.20
CA TYR A 318 -10.25 7.31 -23.10
C TYR A 318 -11.36 7.43 -22.04
N ILE A 319 -12.63 7.43 -22.45
CA ILE A 319 -13.76 7.35 -21.52
C ILE A 319 -13.67 6.03 -20.75
N LYS A 320 -13.49 4.90 -21.45
CA LYS A 320 -13.37 3.58 -20.82
C LYS A 320 -12.24 3.53 -19.79
N LEU A 321 -11.07 4.10 -20.11
CA LEU A 321 -9.95 4.14 -19.17
C LEU A 321 -10.30 4.96 -17.92
N SER A 322 -10.83 6.18 -18.09
CA SER A 322 -11.18 7.05 -16.96
C SER A 322 -12.26 6.40 -16.08
N THR A 323 -13.21 5.68 -16.68
CA THR A 323 -14.18 4.85 -15.94
C THR A 323 -13.47 3.74 -15.17
N VAL A 324 -12.57 2.99 -15.82
CA VAL A 324 -11.85 1.86 -15.19
C VAL A 324 -10.98 2.33 -14.02
N THR A 325 -10.17 3.37 -14.19
CA THR A 325 -9.25 3.82 -13.14
C THR A 325 -9.90 4.68 -12.07
N GLY A 326 -11.04 5.33 -12.34
CA GLY A 326 -11.79 6.08 -11.33
C GLY A 326 -12.70 5.17 -10.49
N MET A 327 -13.43 4.25 -11.13
CA MET A 327 -14.44 3.43 -10.47
C MET A 327 -13.84 2.34 -9.58
N PHE A 328 -12.64 1.84 -9.86
CA PHE A 328 -12.01 0.79 -9.03
C PHE A 328 -11.65 1.30 -7.63
N TRP A 329 -11.22 2.55 -7.53
CA TRP A 329 -10.93 3.19 -6.24
C TRP A 329 -12.18 3.55 -5.45
N ILE A 330 -13.33 3.77 -6.12
CA ILE A 330 -14.61 3.96 -5.41
C ILE A 330 -14.95 2.71 -4.60
N VAL A 331 -14.77 1.52 -5.17
CA VAL A 331 -15.05 0.27 -4.44
C VAL A 331 -14.12 0.11 -3.25
N ALA A 332 -12.83 0.44 -3.39
CA ALA A 332 -11.88 0.43 -2.27
C ALA A 332 -12.25 1.42 -1.15
N VAL A 333 -12.64 2.64 -1.54
CA VAL A 333 -13.13 3.65 -0.61
C VAL A 333 -14.41 3.19 0.10
N LEU A 334 -15.38 2.64 -0.63
CA LEU A 334 -16.62 2.13 -0.05
C LEU A 334 -16.39 0.93 0.88
N ALA A 335 -15.43 0.06 0.55
CA ALA A 335 -15.06 -1.05 1.41
C ALA A 335 -14.58 -0.57 2.78
N GLU A 336 -13.70 0.44 2.79
CA GLU A 336 -13.19 1.05 4.03
C GLU A 336 -14.29 1.77 4.82
N PHE A 337 -15.12 2.58 4.15
CA PHE A 337 -16.20 3.33 4.83
C PHE A 337 -17.30 2.45 5.41
N LEU A 338 -17.59 1.32 4.76
CA LEU A 338 -18.64 0.39 5.18
C LEU A 338 -18.12 -0.76 6.04
N ASP A 339 -16.80 -0.80 6.30
CA ASP A 339 -16.11 -1.90 7.00
C ASP A 339 -16.54 -3.27 6.45
N SER A 340 -16.59 -3.38 5.12
CA SER A 340 -17.20 -4.52 4.43
C SER A 340 -16.14 -5.42 3.80
N GLU A 341 -15.99 -6.62 4.35
CA GLU A 341 -15.06 -7.65 3.84
C GLU A 341 -15.35 -8.00 2.37
N ILE A 342 -16.62 -8.17 2.00
CA ILE A 342 -17.02 -8.50 0.61
C ILE A 342 -16.58 -7.40 -0.36
N LEU A 343 -16.82 -6.13 -0.01
CA LEU A 343 -16.37 -5.01 -0.83
C LEU A 343 -14.84 -4.92 -0.84
N GLY A 344 -14.17 -5.28 0.26
CA GLY A 344 -12.71 -5.40 0.35
C GLY A 344 -12.16 -6.41 -0.66
N PHE A 345 -12.75 -7.60 -0.75
CA PHE A 345 -12.38 -8.62 -1.75
C PHE A 345 -12.59 -8.13 -3.19
N ILE A 346 -13.72 -7.49 -3.46
CA ILE A 346 -14.01 -6.94 -4.79
C ILE A 346 -13.01 -5.81 -5.11
N ALA A 347 -12.73 -4.93 -4.16
CA ALA A 347 -11.74 -3.86 -4.31
C ALA A 347 -10.35 -4.45 -4.58
N LEU A 348 -9.96 -5.51 -3.88
CA LEU A 348 -8.69 -6.20 -4.09
C LEU A 348 -8.58 -6.74 -5.51
N LEU A 349 -9.62 -7.41 -6.00
CA LEU A 349 -9.65 -7.94 -7.38
C LEU A 349 -9.56 -6.82 -8.42
N LEU A 350 -10.38 -5.78 -8.28
CA LEU A 350 -10.44 -4.67 -9.24
C LEU A 350 -9.13 -3.87 -9.28
N ASN A 351 -8.63 -3.47 -8.11
CA ASN A 351 -7.39 -2.68 -8.03
C ASN A 351 -6.15 -3.54 -8.27
N GLY A 352 -6.16 -4.80 -7.85
CA GLY A 352 -5.09 -5.76 -8.12
C GLY A 352 -4.94 -6.09 -9.60
N LEU A 353 -6.04 -6.15 -10.36
CA LEU A 353 -6.04 -6.39 -11.81
C LEU A 353 -6.11 -5.10 -12.65
N GLN A 354 -5.85 -3.94 -12.06
CA GLN A 354 -5.92 -2.66 -12.77
C GLN A 354 -5.00 -2.62 -14.00
N GLY A 355 -3.81 -3.24 -13.93
CA GLY A 355 -2.90 -3.36 -15.07
C GLY A 355 -3.44 -4.18 -16.24
N LEU A 356 -4.22 -5.24 -15.95
CA LEU A 356 -4.90 -6.03 -16.98
C LEU A 356 -5.96 -5.20 -17.71
N ALA A 357 -6.72 -4.39 -16.97
CA ALA A 357 -7.75 -3.53 -17.56
C ALA A 357 -7.14 -2.43 -18.46
N ILE A 358 -5.99 -1.87 -18.06
CA ILE A 358 -5.21 -0.93 -18.89
C ILE A 358 -4.75 -1.62 -20.18
N PHE A 359 -4.14 -2.80 -20.08
CA PHE A 359 -3.66 -3.57 -21.22
C PHE A 359 -4.78 -3.93 -22.21
N GLN A 360 -5.91 -4.42 -21.70
CA GLN A 360 -7.09 -4.72 -22.52
C GLN A 360 -7.60 -3.49 -23.29
N THR A 361 -7.55 -2.32 -22.66
CA THR A 361 -8.05 -1.07 -23.25
C THR A 361 -7.10 -0.50 -24.32
N PHE A 362 -5.79 -0.51 -24.08
CA PHE A 362 -4.82 0.16 -24.97
C PHE A 362 -4.06 -0.74 -25.92
N VAL A 363 -3.91 -2.03 -25.61
CA VAL A 363 -3.15 -2.97 -26.45
C VAL A 363 -4.08 -3.93 -27.20
N PHE A 364 -5.06 -4.52 -26.52
CA PHE A 364 -6.06 -5.39 -27.17
C PHE A 364 -7.15 -4.61 -27.91
N ASN A 365 -6.77 -3.57 -28.64
CA ASN A 365 -7.68 -2.86 -29.52
C ASN A 365 -7.35 -3.13 -31.00
N ARG A 366 -8.37 -3.09 -31.86
CA ARG A 366 -8.23 -3.44 -33.30
C ARG A 366 -7.12 -2.64 -33.99
N ARG A 367 -6.91 -1.39 -33.59
CA ARG A 367 -5.88 -0.51 -34.15
C ARG A 367 -4.48 -1.04 -33.84
N VAL A 368 -4.20 -1.35 -32.58
CA VAL A 368 -2.88 -1.85 -32.15
C VAL A 368 -2.64 -3.27 -32.64
N LEU A 369 -3.65 -4.14 -32.62
CA LEU A 369 -3.54 -5.48 -33.20
C LEU A 369 -3.26 -5.44 -34.72
N SER A 370 -3.82 -4.46 -35.43
CA SER A 370 -3.49 -4.21 -36.84
C SER A 370 -2.03 -3.78 -37.02
N LEU A 371 -1.50 -2.92 -36.13
CA LEU A 371 -0.09 -2.53 -36.15
C LEU A 371 0.84 -3.74 -35.95
N TYR A 372 0.54 -4.61 -34.99
CA TYR A 372 1.28 -5.87 -34.81
C TYR A 372 1.18 -6.78 -36.04
N SER A 373 -0.02 -6.93 -36.61
CA SER A 373 -0.21 -7.72 -37.84
C SER A 373 0.57 -7.14 -39.02
N SER A 374 0.68 -5.82 -39.13
CA SER A 374 1.46 -5.17 -40.19
C SER A 374 2.96 -5.38 -40.05
N LEU A 375 3.48 -5.40 -38.81
CA LEU A 375 4.87 -5.72 -38.53
C LEU A 375 5.20 -7.17 -38.91
N TRP A 376 4.31 -8.11 -38.59
CA TRP A 376 4.49 -9.52 -38.94
C TRP A 376 4.37 -9.82 -40.43
N LYS A 377 3.68 -8.94 -41.17
CA LYS A 377 3.48 -9.05 -42.62
C LYS A 377 4.58 -8.38 -43.45
N GLN A 378 5.52 -7.66 -42.84
CA GLN A 378 6.73 -7.22 -43.54
C GLN A 378 7.72 -8.41 -43.56
N PRO A 379 7.91 -9.10 -44.69
CA PRO A 379 9.00 -10.06 -44.81
C PRO A 379 10.30 -9.25 -44.74
N GLU A 380 11.28 -9.76 -44.01
CA GLU A 380 12.64 -9.22 -43.98
C GLU A 380 13.13 -8.99 -45.44
N VAL A 381 13.52 -7.74 -45.75
CA VAL A 381 14.19 -7.36 -47.00
C VAL A 381 15.68 -7.38 -46.78
#